data_AF-A0A337SXJ5-F1
#
_entry.id   AF-A0A337SXJ5-F1
#
_cell.length_a   1.000
_cell.length_b   1.000
_cell.length_c   1.000
_cell.angle_alpha   90.00
_cell.angle_beta   90.00
_cell.angle_gamma   90.00
#
_symmetry.space_group_name_H-M   'P 1'
#
loop_
_entity.id
_entity.type
_entity.pdbx_description
1 polymer ?
#
loop_
_entity_poly.entity_id
_entity_poly.type
_entity_poly.pdbx_seq_one_letter_code
_entity_poly.pdbx_strand_id
1 'polypeptide(L)'
;MALPLLSPLCLLACRPRGIPGLALLPLVVLPLWAGARCPCQDPALCQPIRHHPDFEVFVFDVGYRTWKFYDWSQITTVVIFGKYDPELMCYAHSHGARVVLKGDIPLKDIIDPTFRASWIAQKVKLAKAQYMDGMNIDIEQEANCFSPEYYALTALVKEATDSFHREIKGSQVTFDVTWSPKCKDRCYNYTGIADACDFLFVMSYDEQSPALSECIAAANAPYKETLTGYDDYIKIGINPEKLVMGIPWYGYDYTCLKLLEDRVCTIPKVPSWRASCGIASGQQVPYKIIMKHVNSSISGSHWDKNQQASYYNYKDSSGHLHQVWYDNPQSISLKAAYIQKHGLRGIGMWHANCLDYSGDAVPKQQTKEMWKVLNPKLR
;
A
#
# COMPACT_ATOMS: atom_id res chain seq x y z
N MET A 1 37.33 -31.71 42.05
CA MET A 1 38.55 -31.49 42.85
C MET A 1 38.56 -30.04 43.31
N ALA A 2 39.08 -29.84 44.51
CA ALA A 2 38.80 -28.76 45.45
C ALA A 2 39.19 -27.32 45.04
N LEU A 3 38.36 -26.40 45.52
CA LEU A 3 38.65 -25.08 46.11
C LEU A 3 40.03 -24.99 46.84
N PRO A 4 40.60 -23.79 47.05
CA PRO A 4 40.23 -23.02 48.25
C PRO A 4 40.23 -21.48 48.15
N LEU A 5 39.45 -20.92 49.07
CA LEU A 5 39.43 -19.54 49.58
C LEU A 5 40.69 -19.21 50.39
N LEU A 6 41.03 -17.92 50.52
CA LEU A 6 41.33 -17.26 51.80
C LEU A 6 41.45 -15.72 51.63
N SER A 7 40.73 -15.01 52.50
CA SER A 7 40.80 -13.56 52.82
C SER A 7 41.91 -13.34 53.89
N PRO A 8 42.00 -12.22 54.65
CA PRO A 8 41.83 -10.78 54.40
C PRO A 8 43.10 -9.98 54.82
N LEU A 9 43.16 -8.65 54.62
CA LEU A 9 43.78 -7.73 55.61
C LEU A 9 43.48 -6.25 55.31
N CYS A 10 43.04 -5.59 56.37
CA CYS A 10 42.77 -4.18 56.53
C CYS A 10 44.07 -3.46 56.93
N LEU A 11 44.31 -2.21 56.51
CA LEU A 11 44.72 -1.07 57.37
C LEU A 11 45.29 0.15 56.61
N LEU A 12 44.92 1.30 57.17
CA LEU A 12 45.64 2.57 57.28
C LEU A 12 45.48 3.66 56.21
N ALA A 13 44.96 4.76 56.74
CA ALA A 13 44.80 6.07 56.15
C ALA A 13 46.12 6.83 56.02
N CYS A 14 46.22 7.66 54.98
CA CYS A 14 47.00 8.89 55.01
C CYS A 14 46.37 9.93 54.07
N ARG A 15 45.99 11.09 54.63
CA ARG A 15 45.75 12.33 53.85
C ARG A 15 47.10 13.04 53.68
N PRO A 16 47.28 13.79 52.57
CA PRO A 16 47.55 15.21 52.77
C PRO A 16 46.84 16.16 51.78
N ARG A 17 46.39 17.27 52.37
CA ARG A 17 46.33 18.68 51.91
C ARG A 17 46.52 19.01 50.40
N GLY A 18 45.43 19.53 49.79
CA GLY A 18 45.25 20.94 49.35
C GLY A 18 46.13 21.57 48.25
N ILE A 19 45.50 22.48 47.46
CA ILE A 19 45.99 23.53 46.51
C ILE A 19 45.46 23.32 45.06
N PRO A 20 45.05 24.36 44.27
CA PRO A 20 43.63 24.65 44.03
C PRO A 20 43.24 24.73 42.53
N GLY A 21 41.95 24.93 42.25
CA GLY A 21 41.48 25.62 41.04
C GLY A 21 41.61 24.87 39.71
N LEU A 22 40.67 23.95 39.43
CA LEU A 22 40.29 23.66 38.06
C LEU A 22 38.95 24.33 37.76
N ALA A 23 38.97 25.25 36.78
CA ALA A 23 37.78 25.82 36.18
C ALA A 23 36.91 24.69 35.60
N LEU A 24 35.66 24.61 36.06
CA LEU A 24 34.61 23.79 35.47
C LEU A 24 34.25 24.35 34.09
N LEU A 25 34.81 23.76 33.03
CA LEU A 25 34.22 23.83 31.70
C LEU A 25 32.93 23.01 31.71
N PRO A 26 31.78 23.54 31.25
CA PRO A 26 30.57 22.75 31.15
C PRO A 26 30.82 21.67 30.09
N LEU A 27 30.81 20.41 30.52
CA LEU A 27 30.67 19.29 29.59
C LEU A 27 29.31 19.43 28.91
N VAL A 28 29.29 20.02 27.73
CA VAL A 28 28.19 19.88 26.79
C VAL A 28 28.18 18.41 26.39
N VAL A 29 27.35 17.61 27.07
CA VAL A 29 27.02 16.26 26.64
C VAL A 29 26.19 16.41 25.38
N LEU A 30 26.85 16.51 24.23
CA LEU A 30 26.22 16.29 22.94
C LEU A 30 25.77 14.83 22.92
N PRO A 31 24.47 14.54 22.75
CA PRO A 31 24.03 13.17 22.55
C PRO A 31 24.64 12.70 21.23
N LEU A 32 25.62 11.81 21.31
CA LEU A 32 26.13 11.04 20.17
C LEU A 32 25.04 10.06 19.72
N TRP A 33 23.98 10.60 19.13
CA TRP A 33 23.18 9.84 18.19
C TRP A 33 23.94 9.87 16.88
N ALA A 34 24.64 8.77 16.57
CA ALA A 34 25.05 8.48 15.20
C ALA A 34 23.79 8.16 14.36
N GLY A 35 22.88 9.12 14.26
CA GLY A 35 21.79 9.10 13.30
C GLY A 35 22.36 9.42 11.92
N ALA A 36 21.85 8.76 10.88
CA ALA A 36 22.15 9.15 9.51
C ALA A 36 21.88 10.65 9.37
N ARG A 37 22.81 11.44 8.81
CA ARG A 37 22.54 12.87 8.57
C ARG A 37 21.34 13.00 7.64
N CYS A 38 20.46 13.97 7.93
CA CYS A 38 19.30 14.25 7.09
C CYS A 38 19.73 14.43 5.62
N PRO A 39 19.14 13.70 4.67
CA PRO A 39 19.52 13.82 3.26
C PRO A 39 18.90 15.02 2.56
N CYS A 40 17.94 15.71 3.20
CA CYS A 40 17.23 16.83 2.60
C CYS A 40 18.04 18.13 2.67
N GLN A 41 17.84 19.00 1.67
CA GLN A 41 18.43 20.33 1.65
C GLN A 41 17.94 21.19 2.83
N ASP A 42 16.66 21.08 3.17
CA ASP A 42 16.08 21.62 4.40
C ASP A 42 16.00 20.51 5.46
N PRO A 43 16.78 20.59 6.56
CA PRO A 43 16.73 19.61 7.64
C PRO A 43 15.37 19.47 8.34
N ALA A 44 14.49 20.48 8.23
CA ALA A 44 13.14 20.39 8.79
C ALA A 44 12.30 19.32 8.10
N LEU A 45 12.58 19.02 6.82
CA LEU A 45 11.90 17.97 6.06
C LEU A 45 12.20 16.57 6.59
N CYS A 46 13.23 16.38 7.42
CA CYS A 46 13.48 15.11 8.08
C CYS A 46 12.65 14.92 9.36
N GLN A 47 11.79 15.88 9.73
CA GLN A 47 10.85 15.69 10.82
C GLN A 47 9.61 14.92 10.32
N PRO A 48 9.06 13.99 11.13
CA PRO A 48 7.85 13.29 10.75
C PRO A 48 6.68 14.24 10.47
N ILE A 49 5.89 13.92 9.45
CA ILE A 49 4.68 14.65 9.11
C ILE A 49 3.61 14.42 10.20
N ARG A 50 3.13 15.51 10.81
CA ARG A 50 2.18 15.46 11.93
C ARG A 50 0.74 15.79 11.54
N HIS A 51 0.52 16.34 10.36
CA HIS A 51 -0.82 16.73 9.91
C HIS A 51 -1.62 15.48 9.49
N HIS A 52 -2.84 15.34 9.98
CA HIS A 52 -3.76 14.28 9.56
C HIS A 52 -4.77 14.86 8.57
N PRO A 53 -4.78 14.39 7.31
CA PRO A 53 -5.73 14.89 6.32
C PRO A 53 -7.14 14.35 6.60
N ASP A 54 -8.15 15.17 6.31
CA ASP A 54 -9.56 14.73 6.36
C ASP A 54 -9.89 13.68 5.29
N PHE A 55 -9.10 13.61 4.23
CA PHE A 55 -9.28 12.70 3.10
C PHE A 55 -7.92 12.21 2.62
N GLU A 56 -7.72 10.90 2.56
CA GLU A 56 -6.48 10.28 2.11
C GLU A 56 -6.43 10.14 0.58
N VAL A 57 -5.31 10.52 -0.01
CA VAL A 57 -4.90 10.08 -1.36
C VAL A 57 -3.65 9.23 -1.20
N PHE A 58 -3.86 7.92 -1.15
CA PHE A 58 -2.88 6.93 -0.70
C PHE A 58 -2.19 6.24 -1.88
N VAL A 59 -0.92 6.56 -2.11
CA VAL A 59 -0.19 6.21 -3.34
C VAL A 59 0.80 5.08 -3.11
N PHE A 60 0.78 4.05 -3.96
CA PHE A 60 1.84 3.05 -4.00
C PHE A 60 2.87 3.41 -5.10
N ASP A 61 4.15 3.41 -4.73
CA ASP A 61 5.28 3.63 -5.65
C ASP A 61 6.22 2.42 -5.67
N VAL A 62 6.51 1.92 -6.87
CA VAL A 62 7.40 0.76 -7.09
C VAL A 62 8.84 1.16 -7.48
N GLY A 63 9.22 2.42 -7.28
CA GLY A 63 10.55 2.96 -7.54
C GLY A 63 10.67 3.80 -8.83
N TYR A 64 11.87 3.87 -9.38
CA TYR A 64 12.23 4.74 -10.51
C TYR A 64 12.12 6.24 -10.14
N ARG A 65 11.95 7.11 -11.15
CA ARG A 65 11.89 8.57 -10.99
C ARG A 65 10.57 9.18 -11.46
N THR A 66 9.55 8.36 -11.77
CA THR A 66 8.23 8.85 -12.21
C THR A 66 7.52 9.67 -11.16
N TRP A 67 7.85 9.43 -9.89
CA TRP A 67 7.32 10.19 -8.74
C TRP A 67 7.51 11.70 -8.85
N LYS A 68 8.54 12.17 -9.58
CA LYS A 68 8.75 13.61 -9.82
C LYS A 68 7.61 14.29 -10.57
N PHE A 69 6.76 13.50 -11.23
CA PHE A 69 5.68 13.96 -12.08
C PHE A 69 4.29 13.59 -11.53
N TYR A 70 4.21 13.03 -10.32
CA TYR A 70 2.94 12.78 -9.66
C TYR A 70 2.25 14.10 -9.31
N ASP A 71 0.93 14.05 -9.07
CA ASP A 71 0.17 15.22 -8.64
C ASP A 71 0.27 15.42 -7.12
N TRP A 72 1.40 15.98 -6.68
CA TRP A 72 1.69 16.22 -5.26
C TRP A 72 0.77 17.23 -4.58
N SER A 73 -0.12 17.91 -5.32
CA SER A 73 -1.10 18.83 -4.71
C SER A 73 -2.17 18.11 -3.89
N GLN A 74 -2.33 16.79 -4.08
CA GLN A 74 -3.37 15.99 -3.45
C GLN A 74 -2.86 14.79 -2.66
N ILE A 75 -1.62 14.32 -2.91
CA ILE A 75 -1.06 13.12 -2.28
C ILE A 75 -0.89 13.34 -0.79
N THR A 76 -1.37 12.40 0.02
CA THR A 76 -1.25 12.47 1.48
C THR A 76 -0.21 11.50 2.03
N THR A 77 -0.09 10.32 1.42
CA THR A 77 0.87 9.29 1.82
C THR A 77 1.38 8.53 0.60
N VAL A 78 2.67 8.21 0.59
CA VAL A 78 3.32 7.34 -0.39
C VAL A 78 3.86 6.09 0.30
N VAL A 79 3.44 4.92 -0.15
CA VAL A 79 3.97 3.61 0.26
C VAL A 79 5.09 3.20 -0.67
N ILE A 80 6.26 2.92 -0.11
CA ILE A 80 7.44 2.55 -0.88
C ILE A 80 7.57 1.04 -1.01
N PHE A 81 7.25 0.51 -2.19
CA PHE A 81 7.54 -0.87 -2.60
C PHE A 81 8.88 -0.99 -3.32
N GLY A 82 9.41 0.13 -3.85
CA GLY A 82 10.75 0.21 -4.42
C GLY A 82 11.87 0.24 -3.37
N LYS A 83 13.11 0.45 -3.83
CA LYS A 83 14.22 0.77 -2.92
C LYS A 83 13.99 2.16 -2.31
N TYR A 84 14.45 2.35 -1.07
CA TYR A 84 14.46 3.67 -0.44
C TYR A 84 15.18 4.70 -1.33
N ASP A 85 14.47 5.76 -1.68
CA ASP A 85 14.98 6.92 -2.43
C ASP A 85 14.91 8.15 -1.50
N PRO A 86 16.04 8.65 -0.99
CA PRO A 86 16.04 9.81 -0.10
C PRO A 86 15.55 11.08 -0.79
N GLU A 87 15.68 11.18 -2.12
CA GLU A 87 15.18 12.34 -2.87
C GLU A 87 13.66 12.35 -2.91
N LEU A 88 13.04 11.18 -3.13
CA LEU A 88 11.59 11.00 -3.03
C LEU A 88 11.08 11.37 -1.64
N MET A 89 11.74 10.88 -0.58
CA MET A 89 11.33 11.16 0.80
C MET A 89 11.33 12.68 1.07
N CYS A 90 12.43 13.36 0.76
CA CYS A 90 12.52 14.80 0.93
C CYS A 90 11.48 15.55 0.09
N TYR A 91 11.25 15.11 -1.14
CA TYR A 91 10.28 15.74 -2.03
C TYR A 91 8.84 15.58 -1.51
N ALA A 92 8.47 14.37 -1.06
CA ALA A 92 7.17 14.11 -0.44
C ALA A 92 6.94 14.99 0.79
N HIS A 93 7.92 15.05 1.70
CA HIS A 93 7.82 15.86 2.91
C HIS A 93 7.72 17.35 2.60
N SER A 94 8.38 17.83 1.53
CA SER A 94 8.24 19.23 1.07
C SER A 94 6.82 19.58 0.59
N HIS A 95 6.01 18.57 0.26
CA HIS A 95 4.59 18.71 -0.08
C HIS A 95 3.67 18.32 1.09
N GLY A 96 4.23 18.05 2.28
CA GLY A 96 3.45 17.62 3.44
C GLY A 96 2.90 16.19 3.34
N ALA A 97 3.38 15.39 2.39
CA ALA A 97 2.98 14.01 2.21
C ALA A 97 3.87 13.07 3.04
N ARG A 98 3.25 12.08 3.68
CA ARG A 98 3.95 11.01 4.41
C ARG A 98 4.66 10.07 3.47
N VAL A 99 5.75 9.46 3.93
CA VAL A 99 6.37 8.30 3.27
C VAL A 99 6.46 7.13 4.23
N VAL A 100 5.87 5.98 3.86
CA VAL A 100 5.79 4.81 4.74
C VAL A 100 6.50 3.59 4.14
N LEU A 101 7.05 2.76 5.02
CA LEU A 101 7.72 1.51 4.65
C LEU A 101 6.71 0.45 4.19
N LYS A 102 7.13 -0.46 3.31
CA LYS A 102 6.47 -1.77 3.17
C LYS A 102 6.80 -2.68 4.37
N GLY A 103 5.77 -3.21 5.01
CA GLY A 103 5.81 -4.30 5.97
C GLY A 103 5.31 -5.59 5.31
N ASP A 104 6.17 -6.59 5.16
CA ASP A 104 5.81 -7.91 4.62
C ASP A 104 6.64 -8.96 5.37
N ILE A 105 5.98 -10.02 5.82
CA ILE A 105 6.56 -11.03 6.69
C ILE A 105 5.78 -12.35 6.59
N PRO A 106 6.43 -13.52 6.70
CA PRO A 106 5.74 -14.80 6.70
C PRO A 106 4.75 -14.94 7.86
N LEU A 107 3.52 -15.35 7.54
CA LEU A 107 2.41 -15.43 8.50
C LEU A 107 2.68 -16.47 9.61
N LYS A 108 3.41 -17.54 9.29
CA LYS A 108 3.83 -18.56 10.24
C LYS A 108 4.81 -18.05 11.31
N ASP A 109 5.65 -17.07 10.97
CA ASP A 109 6.71 -16.60 11.86
C ASP A 109 6.14 -15.65 12.92
N ILE A 110 5.06 -14.92 12.59
CA ILE A 110 4.43 -13.95 13.50
C ILE A 110 3.66 -14.59 14.65
N ILE A 111 3.47 -15.92 14.65
CA ILE A 111 2.88 -16.64 15.78
C ILE A 111 3.74 -16.44 17.04
N ASP A 112 5.08 -16.39 16.89
CA ASP A 112 6.00 -16.13 17.99
C ASP A 112 6.00 -14.63 18.36
N PRO A 113 5.54 -14.23 19.56
CA PRO A 113 5.54 -12.83 20.00
C PRO A 113 6.94 -12.22 20.09
N THR A 114 7.97 -13.02 20.39
CA THR A 114 9.37 -12.54 20.45
C THR A 114 9.85 -12.15 19.06
N PHE A 115 9.49 -12.96 18.06
CA PHE A 115 9.77 -12.67 16.66
C PHE A 115 9.06 -11.39 16.20
N ARG A 116 7.75 -11.24 16.50
CA ARG A 116 7.01 -10.00 16.21
C ARG A 116 7.69 -8.78 16.81
N ALA A 117 8.02 -8.82 18.10
CA ALA A 117 8.68 -7.72 18.80
C ALA A 117 10.02 -7.33 18.15
N SER A 118 10.84 -8.33 17.79
CA SER A 118 12.12 -8.11 17.10
C SER A 118 11.94 -7.48 15.72
N TRP A 119 11.00 -7.99 14.92
CA TRP A 119 10.72 -7.45 13.59
C TRP A 119 10.16 -6.02 13.67
N ILE A 120 9.24 -5.75 14.59
CA ILE A 120 8.69 -4.40 14.81
C ILE A 120 9.82 -3.43 15.21
N ALA A 121 10.70 -3.82 16.14
CA ALA A 121 11.82 -2.97 16.55
C ALA A 121 12.78 -2.67 15.38
N GLN A 122 13.03 -3.65 14.51
CA GLN A 122 13.83 -3.45 13.30
C GLN A 122 13.15 -2.47 12.32
N LYS A 123 11.83 -2.60 12.11
CA LYS A 123 11.07 -1.70 11.23
C LYS A 123 11.02 -0.27 11.77
N VAL A 124 10.81 -0.08 13.08
CA VAL A 124 10.87 1.25 13.72
C VAL A 124 12.27 1.84 13.57
N LYS A 125 13.33 1.06 13.81
CA LYS A 125 14.71 1.52 13.64
C LYS A 125 14.98 1.94 12.19
N LEU A 126 14.50 1.15 11.22
CA LEU A 126 14.65 1.45 9.79
C LEU A 126 13.90 2.73 9.42
N ALA A 127 12.65 2.88 9.87
CA ALA A 127 11.84 4.06 9.62
C ALA A 127 12.53 5.32 10.15
N LYS A 128 13.03 5.30 11.39
CA LYS A 128 13.80 6.41 11.97
C LYS A 128 15.08 6.72 11.19
N ALA A 129 15.80 5.69 10.74
CA ALA A 129 17.04 5.87 9.98
C ALA A 129 16.81 6.44 8.57
N GLN A 130 15.64 6.19 7.99
CA GLN A 130 15.23 6.60 6.65
C GLN A 130 14.25 7.79 6.66
N TYR A 131 13.97 8.37 7.83
CA TYR A 131 13.02 9.47 7.98
C TYR A 131 11.60 9.16 7.45
N MET A 132 11.18 7.90 7.57
CA MET A 132 9.85 7.46 7.15
C MET A 132 8.81 7.69 8.27
N ASP A 133 7.59 8.01 7.87
CA ASP A 133 6.46 8.33 8.76
C ASP A 133 5.65 7.12 9.16
N GLY A 134 6.13 5.89 8.96
CA GLY A 134 5.37 4.71 9.37
C GLY A 134 5.55 3.49 8.48
N MET A 135 4.50 2.68 8.40
CA MET A 135 4.53 1.39 7.72
C MET A 135 3.15 0.98 7.18
N ASN A 136 3.08 0.59 5.92
CA ASN A 136 1.96 -0.13 5.34
C ASN A 136 2.25 -1.62 5.36
N ILE A 137 1.41 -2.40 6.04
CA ILE A 137 1.57 -3.86 6.16
C ILE A 137 0.78 -4.53 5.04
N ASP A 138 1.49 -5.30 4.22
CA ASP A 138 0.98 -5.98 3.04
C ASP A 138 1.28 -7.48 3.18
N ILE A 139 0.39 -8.20 3.86
CA ILE A 139 0.48 -9.65 4.08
C ILE A 139 -0.65 -10.31 3.30
N GLU A 140 -0.26 -11.05 2.26
CA GLU A 140 -1.16 -11.61 1.26
C GLU A 140 -1.29 -13.14 1.32
N GLN A 141 -0.84 -13.76 2.42
CA GLN A 141 -0.81 -15.21 2.62
C GLN A 141 -2.17 -15.74 3.10
N GLU A 142 -2.57 -16.92 2.62
CA GLU A 142 -3.79 -17.58 3.08
C GLU A 142 -3.77 -17.81 4.60
N ALA A 143 -4.93 -17.70 5.22
CA ALA A 143 -5.12 -17.99 6.64
C ALA A 143 -6.54 -18.48 6.89
N ASN A 144 -6.67 -19.43 7.81
CA ASN A 144 -7.96 -19.93 8.25
C ASN A 144 -8.52 -19.07 9.39
N CYS A 145 -9.84 -18.96 9.44
CA CYS A 145 -10.51 -18.27 10.54
C CYS A 145 -10.13 -18.91 11.87
N PHE A 146 -9.81 -18.07 12.87
CA PHE A 146 -9.47 -18.50 14.23
C PHE A 146 -8.22 -19.38 14.33
N SER A 147 -7.38 -19.47 13.29
CA SER A 147 -6.07 -20.10 13.40
C SER A 147 -5.13 -19.30 14.32
N PRO A 148 -4.01 -19.87 14.79
CA PRO A 148 -3.00 -19.09 15.52
C PRO A 148 -2.55 -17.85 14.74
N GLU A 149 -2.40 -17.96 13.42
CA GLU A 149 -2.04 -16.86 12.53
C GLU A 149 -3.11 -15.76 12.46
N TYR A 150 -4.40 -16.11 12.47
CA TYR A 150 -5.51 -15.15 12.52
C TYR A 150 -5.38 -14.19 13.71
N TYR A 151 -5.11 -14.76 14.90
CA TYR A 151 -4.92 -13.96 16.12
C TYR A 151 -3.58 -13.24 16.13
N ALA A 152 -2.50 -13.92 15.71
CA ALA A 152 -1.16 -13.37 15.65
C ALA A 152 -1.06 -12.17 14.70
N LEU A 153 -1.79 -12.18 13.58
CA LEU A 153 -1.84 -11.07 12.65
C LEU A 153 -2.47 -9.83 13.28
N THR A 154 -3.58 -9.98 14.01
CA THR A 154 -4.20 -8.87 14.75
C THR A 154 -3.24 -8.32 15.81
N ALA A 155 -2.56 -9.20 16.54
CA ALA A 155 -1.57 -8.80 17.54
C ALA A 155 -0.38 -8.07 16.91
N LEU A 156 0.14 -8.54 15.78
CA LEU A 156 1.22 -7.88 15.03
C LEU A 156 0.83 -6.45 14.65
N VAL A 157 -0.36 -6.26 14.07
CA VAL A 157 -0.82 -4.94 13.63
C VAL A 157 -0.96 -4.00 14.82
N LYS A 158 -1.52 -4.48 15.93
CA LYS A 158 -1.65 -3.68 17.15
C LYS A 158 -0.29 -3.31 17.73
N GLU A 159 0.58 -4.30 17.93
CA GLU A 159 1.92 -4.10 18.49
C GLU A 159 2.78 -3.17 17.62
N ALA A 160 2.67 -3.30 16.29
CA ALA A 160 3.34 -2.43 15.34
C ALA A 160 2.82 -1.00 15.46
N THR A 161 1.50 -0.80 15.42
CA THR A 161 0.87 0.52 15.52
C THR A 161 1.24 1.22 16.83
N ASP A 162 1.07 0.54 17.97
CA ASP A 162 1.44 1.06 19.29
C ASP A 162 2.93 1.48 19.35
N SER A 163 3.82 0.66 18.77
CA SER A 163 5.26 0.92 18.76
C SER A 163 5.61 2.11 17.86
N PHE A 164 5.07 2.17 16.64
CA PHE A 164 5.31 3.28 15.72
C PHE A 164 4.78 4.60 16.29
N HIS A 165 3.53 4.66 16.77
CA HIS A 165 2.97 5.89 17.35
C HIS A 165 3.74 6.38 18.58
N ARG A 166 4.25 5.45 19.41
CA ARG A 166 5.09 5.79 20.56
C ARG A 166 6.45 6.36 20.14
N GLU A 167 7.07 5.75 19.14
CA GLU A 167 8.46 6.00 18.77
C GLU A 167 8.65 7.09 17.71
N ILE A 168 7.63 7.34 16.90
CA ILE A 168 7.60 8.29 15.79
C ILE A 168 6.27 9.06 15.87
N LYS A 169 6.27 10.21 16.54
CA LYS A 169 5.06 11.02 16.71
C LYS A 169 4.50 11.45 15.36
N GLY A 170 3.21 11.17 15.12
CA GLY A 170 2.53 11.46 13.85
C GLY A 170 2.61 10.32 12.83
N SER A 171 3.21 9.18 13.20
CA SER A 171 3.35 8.05 12.28
C SER A 171 1.99 7.49 11.86
N GLN A 172 1.98 6.85 10.69
CA GLN A 172 0.83 6.18 10.11
C GLN A 172 1.15 4.69 9.88
N VAL A 173 0.36 3.81 10.47
CA VAL A 173 0.42 2.36 10.27
C VAL A 173 -0.88 1.89 9.64
N THR A 174 -0.79 1.26 8.48
CA THR A 174 -1.93 0.85 7.66
C THR A 174 -1.81 -0.61 7.28
N PHE A 175 -2.90 -1.22 6.82
CA PHE A 175 -2.92 -2.63 6.44
C PHE A 175 -3.69 -2.83 5.13
N ASP A 176 -3.09 -3.57 4.20
CA ASP A 176 -3.71 -3.93 2.93
C ASP A 176 -4.62 -5.15 3.13
N VAL A 177 -5.90 -5.00 2.80
CA VAL A 177 -6.89 -6.08 2.88
C VAL A 177 -7.41 -6.44 1.50
N THR A 178 -7.87 -7.68 1.35
CA THR A 178 -8.56 -8.15 0.13
C THR A 178 -9.80 -7.30 -0.17
N TRP A 179 -10.29 -7.32 -1.41
CA TRP A 179 -11.48 -6.58 -1.84
C TRP A 179 -12.79 -7.01 -1.14
N SER A 180 -12.83 -8.20 -0.51
CA SER A 180 -14.03 -8.72 0.16
C SER A 180 -13.73 -9.44 1.48
N PRO A 181 -14.49 -9.16 2.56
CA PRO A 181 -14.29 -9.81 3.86
C PRO A 181 -14.89 -11.22 3.94
N LYS A 182 -15.39 -11.81 2.86
CA LYS A 182 -16.12 -13.10 2.87
C LYS A 182 -15.23 -14.34 3.10
N CYS A 183 -13.98 -14.17 3.51
CA CYS A 183 -13.08 -15.23 3.94
C CYS A 183 -12.95 -16.40 2.95
N LYS A 184 -12.86 -16.10 1.64
CA LYS A 184 -12.69 -17.14 0.61
C LYS A 184 -11.30 -17.79 0.66
N ASP A 185 -10.25 -16.96 0.64
CA ASP A 185 -8.84 -17.43 0.66
C ASP A 185 -8.07 -16.89 1.89
N ARG A 186 -8.35 -15.64 2.27
CA ARG A 186 -7.74 -14.98 3.42
C ARG A 186 -8.84 -14.73 4.44
N CYS A 187 -8.85 -15.46 5.54
CA CYS A 187 -9.71 -15.15 6.67
C CYS A 187 -8.89 -14.46 7.75
N TYR A 188 -9.03 -13.15 7.87
CA TYR A 188 -8.39 -12.35 8.92
C TYR A 188 -9.44 -11.72 9.84
N ASN A 189 -9.01 -11.28 11.02
CA ASN A 189 -9.87 -10.52 11.92
C ASN A 189 -10.00 -9.07 11.43
N TYR A 190 -10.75 -8.85 10.34
CA TYR A 190 -10.79 -7.53 9.69
C TYR A 190 -11.22 -6.40 10.62
N THR A 191 -12.18 -6.63 11.51
CA THR A 191 -12.61 -5.65 12.51
C THR A 191 -11.51 -5.36 13.51
N GLY A 192 -10.88 -6.41 14.08
CA GLY A 192 -9.78 -6.24 15.03
C GLY A 192 -8.54 -5.58 14.41
N ILE A 193 -8.25 -5.87 13.14
CA ILE A 193 -7.16 -5.22 12.39
C ILE A 193 -7.50 -3.75 12.13
N ALA A 194 -8.73 -3.45 11.71
CA ALA A 194 -9.18 -2.06 11.51
C ALA A 194 -9.05 -1.25 12.82
N ASP A 195 -9.48 -1.81 13.94
CA ASP A 195 -9.36 -1.17 15.26
C ASP A 195 -7.89 -0.96 15.68
N ALA A 196 -6.99 -1.80 15.20
CA ALA A 196 -5.59 -1.83 15.61
C ALA A 196 -4.66 -0.90 14.81
N CYS A 197 -5.00 -0.51 13.58
CA CYS A 197 -4.18 0.35 12.71
C CYS A 197 -4.83 1.73 12.49
N ASP A 198 -4.26 2.62 11.68
CA ASP A 198 -4.86 3.92 11.34
C ASP A 198 -6.02 3.78 10.36
N PHE A 199 -5.87 2.97 9.31
CA PHE A 199 -6.93 2.56 8.39
C PHE A 199 -6.52 1.32 7.58
N LEU A 200 -7.51 0.68 6.96
CA LEU A 200 -7.36 -0.37 5.98
C LEU A 200 -7.30 0.23 4.57
N PHE A 201 -6.33 -0.22 3.78
CA PHE A 201 -6.35 -0.03 2.34
C PHE A 201 -7.00 -1.26 1.71
N VAL A 202 -8.20 -1.11 1.17
CA VAL A 202 -8.92 -2.22 0.56
C VAL A 202 -8.46 -2.35 -0.89
N MET A 203 -7.80 -3.46 -1.22
CA MET A 203 -7.30 -3.76 -2.56
C MET A 203 -8.45 -4.17 -3.49
N SER A 204 -9.35 -3.22 -3.82
CA SER A 204 -10.51 -3.41 -4.71
C SER A 204 -10.11 -3.46 -6.19
N TYR A 205 -9.34 -4.49 -6.49
CA TYR A 205 -8.91 -4.94 -7.80
C TYR A 205 -8.64 -6.44 -7.72
N ASP A 206 -8.38 -7.04 -8.87
CA ASP A 206 -8.20 -8.49 -9.01
C ASP A 206 -9.46 -9.26 -8.55
N GLU A 207 -10.64 -8.65 -8.76
CA GLU A 207 -11.93 -9.10 -8.21
C GLU A 207 -12.55 -10.24 -9.03
N GLN A 208 -12.01 -10.50 -10.22
CA GLN A 208 -12.54 -11.51 -11.12
C GLN A 208 -12.23 -12.93 -10.60
N SER A 209 -13.22 -13.57 -9.99
CA SER A 209 -13.16 -14.98 -9.56
C SER A 209 -14.45 -15.74 -9.94
N PRO A 210 -14.63 -16.09 -11.23
CA PRO A 210 -15.76 -16.89 -11.67
C PRO A 210 -15.45 -18.36 -11.36
N ALA A 211 -15.88 -18.84 -10.19
CA ALA A 211 -15.73 -20.25 -9.83
C ALA A 211 -16.72 -21.18 -10.57
N LEU A 212 -17.81 -20.63 -11.13
CA LEU A 212 -18.98 -21.42 -11.58
C LEU A 212 -19.59 -21.00 -12.93
N SER A 213 -19.04 -20.00 -13.64
CA SER A 213 -19.56 -19.54 -14.93
C SER A 213 -18.67 -19.94 -16.11
N GLU A 214 -19.16 -19.70 -17.33
CA GLU A 214 -18.30 -19.70 -18.51
C GLU A 214 -17.12 -18.75 -18.31
N CYS A 215 -15.94 -19.18 -18.78
CA CYS A 215 -14.71 -18.43 -18.65
C CYS A 215 -14.72 -17.32 -19.69
N ILE A 216 -15.06 -16.12 -19.22
CA ILE A 216 -15.13 -14.92 -20.05
C ILE A 216 -14.18 -13.84 -19.52
N ALA A 217 -13.63 -13.03 -20.41
CA ALA A 217 -12.89 -11.83 -20.04
C ALA A 217 -13.83 -10.82 -19.36
N ALA A 218 -13.36 -10.14 -18.32
CA ALA A 218 -14.17 -9.21 -17.54
C ALA A 218 -13.30 -8.11 -16.93
N ALA A 219 -13.95 -7.11 -16.31
CA ALA A 219 -13.27 -6.01 -15.66
C ALA A 219 -12.42 -6.48 -14.47
N ASN A 220 -11.29 -5.80 -14.28
CA ASN A 220 -10.40 -6.02 -13.14
C ASN A 220 -11.09 -5.70 -11.80
N ALA A 221 -11.78 -4.56 -11.77
CA ALA A 221 -12.55 -4.09 -10.62
C ALA A 221 -13.97 -3.69 -11.09
N PRO A 222 -14.87 -4.66 -11.31
CA PRO A 222 -16.25 -4.38 -11.72
C PRO A 222 -16.97 -3.53 -10.66
N TYR A 223 -17.72 -2.50 -11.08
CA TYR A 223 -18.28 -1.51 -10.16
C TYR A 223 -19.17 -2.09 -9.05
N LYS A 224 -20.08 -3.02 -9.38
CA LYS A 224 -21.02 -3.56 -8.39
C LYS A 224 -20.29 -4.44 -7.36
N GLU A 225 -19.36 -5.24 -7.83
CA GLU A 225 -18.52 -6.13 -7.03
C GLU A 225 -17.66 -5.33 -6.07
N THR A 226 -16.96 -4.31 -6.57
CA THR A 226 -16.18 -3.37 -5.75
C THR A 226 -17.05 -2.78 -4.63
N LEU A 227 -18.20 -2.17 -4.97
CA LEU A 227 -19.04 -1.51 -3.95
C LEU A 227 -19.64 -2.50 -2.94
N THR A 228 -20.03 -3.69 -3.40
CA THR A 228 -20.52 -4.75 -2.51
C THR A 228 -19.45 -5.16 -1.49
N GLY A 229 -18.17 -5.17 -1.88
CA GLY A 229 -17.06 -5.41 -0.96
C GLY A 229 -16.99 -4.41 0.20
N TYR A 230 -17.16 -3.11 -0.09
CA TYR A 230 -17.22 -2.07 0.95
C TYR A 230 -18.47 -2.18 1.81
N ASP A 231 -19.64 -2.44 1.21
CA ASP A 231 -20.87 -2.68 1.96
C ASP A 231 -20.71 -3.86 2.92
N ASP A 232 -20.05 -4.94 2.50
CA ASP A 232 -19.76 -6.09 3.34
C ASP A 232 -18.79 -5.74 4.49
N TYR A 233 -17.73 -4.95 4.23
CA TYR A 233 -16.81 -4.49 5.28
C TYR A 233 -17.51 -3.61 6.32
N ILE A 234 -18.38 -2.72 5.89
CA ILE A 234 -19.19 -1.87 6.77
C ILE A 234 -20.19 -2.73 7.56
N LYS A 235 -20.82 -3.71 6.92
CA LYS A 235 -21.80 -4.60 7.54
C LYS A 235 -21.21 -5.46 8.66
N ILE A 236 -19.94 -5.85 8.56
CA ILE A 236 -19.25 -6.56 9.66
C ILE A 236 -18.79 -5.64 10.79
N GLY A 237 -19.02 -4.32 10.69
CA GLY A 237 -18.82 -3.36 11.77
C GLY A 237 -17.62 -2.43 11.63
N ILE A 238 -16.93 -2.41 10.49
CA ILE A 238 -15.82 -1.47 10.28
C ILE A 238 -16.37 -0.08 9.96
N ASN A 239 -15.91 0.92 10.71
CA ASN A 239 -16.25 2.32 10.45
C ASN A 239 -15.78 2.73 9.04
N PRO A 240 -16.63 3.31 8.18
CA PRO A 240 -16.24 3.90 6.89
C PRO A 240 -14.97 4.77 6.93
N GLU A 241 -14.75 5.54 8.00
CA GLU A 241 -13.55 6.40 8.19
C GLU A 241 -12.24 5.62 8.39
N LYS A 242 -12.31 4.28 8.40
CA LYS A 242 -11.19 3.34 8.46
C LYS A 242 -10.92 2.66 7.13
N LEU A 243 -11.65 3.00 6.07
CA LEU A 243 -11.55 2.34 4.76
C LEU A 243 -11.06 3.33 3.72
N VAL A 244 -9.89 3.06 3.13
CA VAL A 244 -9.39 3.73 1.93
C VAL A 244 -9.64 2.85 0.73
N MET A 245 -10.27 3.40 -0.31
CA MET A 245 -10.63 2.64 -1.50
C MET A 245 -9.46 2.49 -2.46
N GLY A 246 -8.97 1.26 -2.65
CA GLY A 246 -7.88 0.97 -3.58
C GLY A 246 -8.38 0.68 -5.00
N ILE A 247 -7.97 1.48 -5.98
CA ILE A 247 -8.33 1.29 -7.39
C ILE A 247 -7.14 0.82 -8.23
N PRO A 248 -7.37 0.07 -9.32
CA PRO A 248 -6.29 -0.33 -10.22
C PRO A 248 -5.99 0.78 -11.23
N TRP A 249 -4.72 1.11 -11.40
CA TRP A 249 -4.22 1.87 -12.57
C TRP A 249 -3.64 0.94 -13.64
N TYR A 250 -4.16 -0.28 -13.70
CA TYR A 250 -3.83 -1.31 -14.66
C TYR A 250 -5.09 -2.07 -15.04
N GLY A 251 -4.99 -2.83 -16.10
CA GLY A 251 -6.03 -3.74 -16.58
C GLY A 251 -5.49 -5.13 -16.81
N TYR A 252 -6.33 -5.97 -17.40
CA TYR A 252 -5.95 -7.30 -17.83
C TYR A 252 -6.17 -7.47 -19.33
N ASP A 253 -5.17 -8.04 -20.00
CA ASP A 253 -5.20 -8.49 -21.38
C ASP A 253 -5.44 -10.00 -21.42
N TYR A 254 -6.59 -10.40 -21.97
CA TYR A 254 -6.98 -11.79 -22.09
C TYR A 254 -6.86 -12.26 -23.54
N THR A 255 -6.18 -13.38 -23.76
CA THR A 255 -6.27 -14.09 -25.04
C THR A 255 -7.69 -14.60 -25.25
N CYS A 256 -8.29 -14.18 -26.36
CA CYS A 256 -9.66 -14.47 -26.72
C CYS A 256 -9.77 -15.71 -27.61
N LEU A 257 -10.30 -16.80 -27.06
CA LEU A 257 -10.49 -18.05 -27.80
C LEU A 257 -11.64 -17.94 -28.80
N LYS A 258 -12.75 -17.34 -28.38
CA LYS A 258 -13.92 -17.10 -29.23
C LYS A 258 -14.59 -15.80 -28.82
N LEU A 259 -14.84 -14.95 -29.81
CA LEU A 259 -15.70 -13.78 -29.66
C LEU A 259 -17.13 -14.19 -29.97
N LEU A 260 -17.99 -14.18 -28.96
CA LEU A 260 -19.41 -14.44 -29.07
C LEU A 260 -20.17 -13.16 -29.48
N GLU A 261 -21.49 -13.27 -29.60
CA GLU A 261 -22.37 -12.11 -29.71
C GLU A 261 -22.15 -11.14 -28.53
N ASP A 262 -22.54 -9.88 -28.72
CA ASP A 262 -22.33 -8.80 -27.74
C ASP A 262 -20.87 -8.58 -27.32
N ARG A 263 -19.90 -9.12 -28.10
CA ARG A 263 -18.45 -8.96 -27.90
C ARG A 263 -17.94 -9.64 -26.63
N VAL A 264 -18.67 -10.64 -26.16
CA VAL A 264 -18.23 -11.48 -25.04
C VAL A 264 -17.07 -12.37 -25.50
N CYS A 265 -15.94 -12.25 -24.81
CA CYS A 265 -14.73 -12.97 -25.15
C CYS A 265 -14.54 -14.18 -24.23
N THR A 266 -14.48 -15.39 -24.77
CA THR A 266 -14.15 -16.58 -23.98
C THR A 266 -12.64 -16.72 -23.79
N ILE A 267 -12.21 -17.11 -22.60
CA ILE A 267 -10.80 -17.16 -22.18
C ILE A 267 -10.40 -18.59 -21.79
N PRO A 268 -9.10 -18.95 -21.90
CA PRO A 268 -8.64 -20.28 -21.53
C PRO A 268 -8.83 -20.57 -20.04
N LYS A 269 -9.12 -21.83 -19.72
CA LYS A 269 -9.03 -22.37 -18.36
C LYS A 269 -7.56 -22.54 -17.99
N VAL A 270 -7.17 -22.02 -16.84
CA VAL A 270 -5.83 -22.20 -16.27
C VAL A 270 -5.91 -23.01 -14.98
N PRO A 271 -5.02 -24.00 -14.77
CA PRO A 271 -4.90 -24.66 -13.47
C PRO A 271 -4.50 -23.63 -12.41
N SER A 272 -5.42 -23.28 -11.53
CA SER A 272 -5.21 -22.31 -10.45
C SER A 272 -5.98 -22.75 -9.22
N TRP A 273 -5.36 -22.55 -8.06
CA TRP A 273 -5.92 -22.93 -6.76
C TRP A 273 -7.07 -22.00 -6.34
N ARG A 274 -7.11 -20.74 -6.83
CA ARG A 274 -8.19 -19.77 -6.53
C ARG A 274 -9.42 -19.96 -7.41
N ALA A 275 -9.19 -19.97 -8.73
CA ALA A 275 -10.25 -20.10 -9.72
C ALA A 275 -9.65 -20.56 -11.04
N SER A 276 -10.29 -21.53 -11.69
CA SER A 276 -9.84 -22.06 -12.99
C SER A 276 -9.88 -21.03 -14.13
N CYS A 277 -10.52 -19.88 -13.91
CA CYS A 277 -10.68 -18.77 -14.84
C CYS A 277 -10.68 -17.44 -14.07
N GLY A 278 -10.45 -16.34 -14.77
CA GLY A 278 -10.41 -14.99 -14.20
C GLY A 278 -9.07 -14.33 -14.49
N ILE A 279 -8.60 -13.48 -13.58
CA ILE A 279 -7.30 -12.79 -13.68
C ILE A 279 -6.13 -13.72 -13.97
N ALA A 280 -6.19 -14.98 -13.52
CA ALA A 280 -5.14 -15.97 -13.73
C ALA A 280 -4.97 -16.35 -15.21
N SER A 281 -6.00 -16.13 -16.04
CA SER A 281 -5.98 -16.35 -17.49
C SER A 281 -5.60 -15.09 -18.28
N GLY A 282 -5.38 -13.96 -17.60
CA GLY A 282 -5.04 -12.68 -18.21
C GLY A 282 -3.64 -12.22 -17.82
N GLN A 283 -3.06 -11.37 -18.65
CA GLN A 283 -1.82 -10.67 -18.36
C GLN A 283 -2.12 -9.27 -17.82
N GLN A 284 -1.53 -8.91 -16.68
CA GLN A 284 -1.63 -7.56 -16.14
C GLN A 284 -0.95 -6.55 -17.08
N VAL A 285 -1.64 -5.47 -17.43
CA VAL A 285 -1.13 -4.43 -18.34
C VAL A 285 -1.30 -3.04 -17.71
N PRO A 286 -0.21 -2.24 -17.56
CA PRO A 286 -0.28 -0.88 -17.05
C PRO A 286 -1.11 0.05 -17.94
N TYR A 287 -1.80 1.03 -17.35
CA TYR A 287 -2.63 2.01 -18.08
C TYR A 287 -1.89 2.72 -19.22
N LYS A 288 -0.61 3.07 -19.05
CA LYS A 288 0.22 3.66 -20.12
C LYS A 288 0.33 2.80 -21.38
N ILE A 289 0.32 1.48 -21.24
CA ILE A 289 0.39 0.55 -22.36
C ILE A 289 -0.99 0.44 -23.00
N ILE A 290 -2.04 0.27 -22.18
CA ILE A 290 -3.44 0.25 -22.62
C ILE A 290 -3.75 1.47 -23.49
N MET A 291 -3.41 2.67 -23.03
CA MET A 291 -3.71 3.91 -23.74
C MET A 291 -2.88 4.13 -25.01
N LYS A 292 -1.72 3.48 -25.14
CA LYS A 292 -0.95 3.49 -26.40
C LYS A 292 -1.59 2.61 -27.47
N HIS A 293 -2.26 1.53 -27.07
CA HIS A 293 -2.82 0.55 -28.00
C HIS A 293 -4.29 0.79 -28.34
N VAL A 294 -5.07 1.41 -27.44
CA VAL A 294 -6.53 1.53 -27.60
C VAL A 294 -6.96 2.19 -28.92
N ASN A 295 -6.26 3.24 -29.36
CA ASN A 295 -6.59 3.96 -30.59
C ASN A 295 -6.18 3.20 -31.87
N SER A 296 -5.20 2.30 -31.76
CA SER A 296 -4.78 1.40 -32.85
C SER A 296 -5.48 0.04 -32.80
N SER A 297 -6.39 -0.16 -31.85
CA SER A 297 -7.11 -1.41 -31.68
C SER A 297 -8.18 -1.59 -32.77
N ILE A 298 -8.68 -2.81 -32.91
CA ILE A 298 -9.69 -3.14 -33.93
C ILE A 298 -11.03 -2.51 -33.59
N SER A 299 -11.32 -2.36 -32.29
CA SER A 299 -12.64 -1.93 -31.82
C SER A 299 -12.68 -0.46 -31.37
N GLY A 300 -11.53 0.11 -30.99
CA GLY A 300 -11.52 1.27 -30.11
C GLY A 300 -12.03 0.92 -28.71
N SER A 301 -12.13 1.91 -27.83
CA SER A 301 -12.65 1.71 -26.48
C SER A 301 -14.17 1.51 -26.49
N HIS A 302 -14.64 0.50 -25.76
CA HIS A 302 -16.04 0.22 -25.49
C HIS A 302 -16.33 0.32 -24.01
N TRP A 303 -17.56 0.76 -23.70
CA TRP A 303 -18.07 0.84 -22.33
C TRP A 303 -19.04 -0.30 -22.06
N ASP A 304 -18.73 -1.11 -21.06
CA ASP A 304 -19.66 -2.11 -20.54
C ASP A 304 -20.57 -1.47 -19.49
N LYS A 305 -21.89 -1.45 -19.75
CA LYS A 305 -22.86 -0.81 -18.84
C LYS A 305 -23.08 -1.58 -17.53
N ASN A 306 -22.83 -2.88 -17.52
CA ASN A 306 -23.11 -3.74 -16.36
C ASN A 306 -21.96 -3.67 -15.35
N GLN A 307 -20.74 -3.79 -15.83
CA GLN A 307 -19.50 -3.74 -15.05
C GLN A 307 -19.01 -2.31 -14.82
N GLN A 308 -19.53 -1.34 -15.61
CA GLN A 308 -19.10 0.06 -15.61
C GLN A 308 -17.58 0.21 -15.77
N ALA A 309 -17.04 -0.50 -16.76
CA ALA A 309 -15.62 -0.52 -17.08
C ALA A 309 -15.44 -0.45 -18.59
N SER A 310 -14.21 -0.11 -19.01
CA SER A 310 -13.88 -0.05 -20.43
C SER A 310 -13.15 -1.31 -20.89
N TYR A 311 -13.34 -1.66 -22.16
CA TYR A 311 -12.56 -2.69 -22.80
C TYR A 311 -12.30 -2.39 -24.28
N TYR A 312 -11.32 -3.04 -24.89
CA TYR A 312 -11.12 -3.04 -26.33
C TYR A 312 -10.60 -4.40 -26.82
N ASN A 313 -10.75 -4.66 -28.11
CA ASN A 313 -10.26 -5.86 -28.77
C ASN A 313 -9.14 -5.52 -29.76
N TYR A 314 -8.09 -6.34 -29.78
CA TYR A 314 -7.01 -6.22 -30.76
C TYR A 314 -6.53 -7.61 -31.21
N LYS A 315 -5.73 -7.66 -32.28
CA LYS A 315 -5.03 -8.88 -32.68
C LYS A 315 -3.54 -8.72 -32.44
N ASP A 316 -2.91 -9.73 -31.86
CA ASP A 316 -1.45 -9.78 -31.71
C ASP A 316 -0.76 -9.97 -33.08
N SER A 317 0.57 -9.96 -33.09
CA SER A 317 1.36 -10.19 -34.31
C SER A 317 1.18 -11.59 -34.92
N SER A 318 0.68 -12.54 -34.14
CA SER A 318 0.39 -13.92 -34.57
C SER A 318 -1.05 -14.09 -35.06
N GLY A 319 -1.87 -13.03 -35.00
CA GLY A 319 -3.27 -13.03 -35.41
C GLY A 319 -4.24 -13.52 -34.33
N HIS A 320 -3.79 -13.82 -33.11
CA HIS A 320 -4.67 -14.17 -31.99
C HIS A 320 -5.48 -12.96 -31.57
N LEU A 321 -6.77 -13.17 -31.29
CA LEU A 321 -7.63 -12.12 -30.77
C LEU A 321 -7.38 -11.95 -29.27
N HIS A 322 -7.37 -10.70 -28.81
CA HIS A 322 -7.22 -10.32 -27.42
C HIS A 322 -8.32 -9.35 -27.01
N GLN A 323 -8.73 -9.40 -25.75
CA GLN A 323 -9.65 -8.44 -25.14
C GLN A 323 -9.02 -7.86 -23.87
N VAL A 324 -8.88 -6.55 -23.83
CA VAL A 324 -8.24 -5.82 -22.72
C VAL A 324 -9.28 -5.06 -21.94
N TRP A 325 -9.37 -5.29 -20.63
CA TRP A 325 -10.29 -4.63 -19.71
C TRP A 325 -9.56 -3.72 -18.74
N TYR A 326 -10.10 -2.53 -18.47
CA TYR A 326 -9.44 -1.53 -17.63
C TYR A 326 -10.39 -0.48 -17.05
N ASP A 327 -9.96 0.13 -15.94
CA ASP A 327 -10.56 1.32 -15.37
C ASP A 327 -10.01 2.59 -16.03
N ASN A 328 -10.87 3.58 -16.22
CA ASN A 328 -10.54 4.90 -16.78
C ASN A 328 -11.11 6.01 -15.88
N PRO A 329 -10.92 7.30 -16.20
CA PRO A 329 -11.45 8.40 -15.38
C PRO A 329 -12.97 8.32 -15.16
N GLN A 330 -13.74 7.79 -16.12
CA GLN A 330 -15.18 7.63 -15.99
C GLN A 330 -15.54 6.55 -14.95
N SER A 331 -14.97 5.35 -15.04
CA SER A 331 -15.27 4.27 -14.09
C SER A 331 -14.79 4.59 -12.68
N ILE A 332 -13.60 5.19 -12.54
CA ILE A 332 -13.06 5.64 -11.25
C ILE A 332 -13.94 6.73 -10.64
N SER A 333 -14.46 7.66 -11.44
CA SER A 333 -15.36 8.71 -10.95
C SER A 333 -16.65 8.14 -10.33
N LEU A 334 -17.16 7.03 -10.88
CA LEU A 334 -18.36 6.38 -10.35
C LEU A 334 -18.05 5.77 -8.97
N LYS A 335 -16.90 5.11 -8.83
CA LYS A 335 -16.42 4.57 -7.54
C LYS A 335 -16.15 5.69 -6.53
N ALA A 336 -15.53 6.79 -6.95
CA ALA A 336 -15.26 7.95 -6.10
C ALA A 336 -16.53 8.62 -5.54
N ALA A 337 -17.66 8.55 -6.25
CA ALA A 337 -18.93 9.05 -5.73
C ALA A 337 -19.45 8.22 -4.54
N TYR A 338 -19.16 6.91 -4.49
CA TYR A 338 -19.48 6.07 -3.33
C TYR A 338 -18.67 6.50 -2.10
N ILE A 339 -17.38 6.79 -2.29
CA ILE A 339 -16.47 7.26 -1.22
C ILE A 339 -17.08 8.48 -0.49
N GLN A 340 -17.52 9.49 -1.25
CA GLN A 340 -18.16 10.68 -0.69
C GLN A 340 -19.48 10.38 0.01
N LYS A 341 -20.33 9.57 -0.61
CA LYS A 341 -21.66 9.26 -0.10
C LYS A 341 -21.61 8.47 1.22
N HIS A 342 -20.62 7.59 1.37
CA HIS A 342 -20.49 6.71 2.54
C HIS A 342 -19.45 7.18 3.56
N GLY A 343 -18.78 8.32 3.32
CA GLY A 343 -17.79 8.88 4.25
C GLY A 343 -16.55 8.00 4.39
N LEU A 344 -16.10 7.36 3.29
CA LEU A 344 -14.87 6.57 3.32
C LEU A 344 -13.66 7.49 3.55
N ARG A 345 -12.61 6.96 4.18
CA ARG A 345 -11.40 7.70 4.59
C ARG A 345 -10.63 8.32 3.42
N GLY A 346 -10.71 7.71 2.25
CA GLY A 346 -9.95 8.18 1.10
C GLY A 346 -10.01 7.25 -0.09
N ILE A 347 -9.17 7.56 -1.07
CA ILE A 347 -8.93 6.74 -2.26
C ILE A 347 -7.43 6.55 -2.44
N GLY A 348 -7.03 5.45 -3.04
CA GLY A 348 -5.66 5.23 -3.44
C GLY A 348 -5.58 4.25 -4.60
N MET A 349 -4.36 3.92 -5.03
CA MET A 349 -4.15 3.20 -6.27
C MET A 349 -2.99 2.23 -6.20
N TRP A 350 -3.16 1.07 -6.85
CA TRP A 350 -2.05 0.23 -7.27
C TRP A 350 -1.85 0.35 -8.78
N HIS A 351 -0.76 0.91 -9.27
CA HIS A 351 0.19 1.78 -8.57
C HIS A 351 0.54 2.99 -9.45
N ALA A 352 1.16 4.03 -8.89
CA ALA A 352 1.29 5.31 -9.59
C ALA A 352 2.17 5.27 -10.85
N ASN A 353 3.12 4.33 -10.91
CA ASN A 353 4.04 4.16 -12.05
C ASN A 353 3.36 3.52 -13.29
N CYS A 354 2.08 3.15 -13.19
CA CYS A 354 1.32 2.61 -14.32
C CYS A 354 0.91 3.67 -15.35
N LEU A 355 0.96 4.96 -15.00
CA LEU A 355 0.67 6.06 -15.93
C LEU A 355 1.89 6.45 -16.78
N ASP A 356 1.62 7.19 -17.85
CA ASP A 356 2.65 7.72 -18.73
C ASP A 356 2.95 9.18 -18.37
N TYR A 357 4.15 9.42 -17.84
CA TYR A 357 4.62 10.75 -17.43
C TYR A 357 5.53 11.39 -18.48
N SER A 358 5.52 10.92 -19.73
CA SER A 358 6.21 11.58 -20.84
C SER A 358 5.63 12.98 -21.11
N GLY A 359 6.45 13.83 -21.73
CA GLY A 359 6.09 15.22 -22.02
C GLY A 359 5.06 15.40 -23.16
N ASP A 360 4.64 14.32 -23.82
CA ASP A 360 3.73 14.35 -24.96
C ASP A 360 2.32 14.78 -24.54
N ALA A 361 1.65 15.57 -25.39
CA ALA A 361 0.39 16.24 -25.04
C ALA A 361 -0.73 15.26 -24.65
N VAL A 362 -0.86 14.13 -25.37
CA VAL A 362 -1.92 13.14 -25.14
C VAL A 362 -1.70 12.35 -23.84
N PRO A 363 -0.55 11.69 -23.62
CA PRO A 363 -0.20 11.07 -22.34
C PRO A 363 -0.33 12.01 -21.14
N LYS A 364 0.14 13.27 -21.28
CA LYS A 364 0.05 14.27 -20.21
C LYS A 364 -1.40 14.55 -19.82
N GLN A 365 -2.31 14.67 -20.78
CA GLN A 365 -3.73 14.88 -20.52
C GLN A 365 -4.37 13.64 -19.87
N GLN A 366 -4.09 12.44 -20.37
CA GLN A 366 -4.60 11.18 -19.80
C GLN A 366 -4.16 11.00 -18.34
N THR A 367 -2.88 11.24 -18.05
CA THR A 367 -2.32 11.20 -16.70
C THR A 367 -2.98 12.23 -15.79
N LYS A 368 -3.18 13.47 -16.26
CA LYS A 368 -3.88 14.52 -15.51
C LYS A 368 -5.32 14.12 -15.17
N GLU A 369 -6.03 13.44 -16.07
CA GLU A 369 -7.39 12.99 -15.83
C GLU A 369 -7.47 11.88 -14.80
N MET A 370 -6.53 10.92 -14.81
CA MET A 370 -6.43 9.86 -13.80
C MET A 370 -6.14 10.41 -12.41
N TRP A 371 -5.27 11.41 -12.29
CA TRP A 371 -5.04 12.10 -11.01
C TRP A 371 -6.27 12.91 -10.58
N LYS A 372 -6.92 13.62 -11.50
CA LYS A 372 -8.08 14.48 -11.18
C LYS A 372 -9.23 13.71 -10.52
N VAL A 373 -9.45 12.45 -10.90
CA VAL A 373 -10.57 11.66 -10.38
C VAL A 373 -10.35 11.11 -8.97
N LEU A 374 -9.13 11.23 -8.41
CA LEU A 374 -8.84 10.84 -7.03
C LEU A 374 -9.30 11.88 -5.99
N ASN A 375 -9.48 13.14 -6.37
CA ASN A 375 -9.95 14.17 -5.45
C ASN A 375 -11.37 14.61 -5.81
N PRO A 376 -12.39 14.04 -5.15
CA PRO A 376 -13.76 14.33 -5.51
C PRO A 376 -14.24 15.68 -4.95
N LYS A 377 -13.41 16.38 -4.13
CA LYS A 377 -13.65 17.78 -3.69
C LYS A 377 -13.26 18.82 -4.76
N LEU A 378 -12.59 18.44 -5.86
CA LEU A 378 -12.26 19.33 -6.98
C LEU A 378 -13.38 19.43 -8.03
N ARG A 379 -14.64 19.20 -7.63
CA ARG A 379 -15.82 19.30 -8.49
C ARG A 379 -16.74 20.42 -8.05
#